data_AF-A0A1C5T722-F1
#
_entry.id   AF-A0A1C5T722-F1
#
_cell.length_a   1.000
_cell.length_b   1.000
_cell.length_c   1.000
_cell.angle_alpha   90.00
_cell.angle_beta   90.00
_cell.angle_gamma   90.00
#
_symmetry.space_group_name_H-M   'P 1'
#
loop_
_entity.id
_entity.type
_entity.pdbx_description
1 polymer ?
#
loop_
_entity_poly.entity_id
_entity_poly.type
_entity_poly.pdbx_seq_one_letter_code
_entity_poly.pdbx_strand_id
1 'polypeptide(L)' 'MRKNLQYIFFNLLLSLRGIIRLVFRTITLLTILGACIMLSQDKSLSLSCFIVGIISWLITIYYDKLLFKIKPHDMDLYLS' A
#
# COMPACT_ATOMS: atom_id res chain seq x y z
N MET A 1 23.09 19.43 -0.35
CA MET A 1 21.68 19.67 0.05
C MET A 1 20.69 18.69 -0.57
N ARG A 2 20.63 18.50 -1.90
CA ARG A 2 19.66 17.58 -2.55
C ARG A 2 19.72 16.13 -2.07
N LYS A 3 20.94 15.60 -1.85
CA LYS A 3 21.16 14.24 -1.30
C LYS A 3 20.62 14.08 0.13
N ASN A 4 20.79 15.10 0.99
CA ASN A 4 20.27 15.07 2.36
C ASN A 4 18.74 15.10 2.38
N LEU A 5 18.12 15.92 1.52
CA LEU A 5 16.66 15.94 1.38
C LEU A 5 16.13 14.58 0.90
N GLN A 6 16.76 13.97 -0.11
CA GLN A 6 16.38 12.64 -0.59
C GLN A 6 16.47 11.58 0.53
N TYR A 7 17.53 11.62 1.35
CA TYR A 7 17.67 10.73 2.50
C TYR A 7 16.56 10.93 3.54
N ILE A 8 16.26 12.18 3.90
CA ILE A 8 15.20 12.50 4.88
C ILE A 8 13.84 12.02 4.36
N PHE A 9 13.51 12.32 3.11
CA PHE A 9 12.28 11.87 2.48
C PHE A 9 12.19 10.34 2.39
N PHE A 10 13.27 9.67 1.99
CA PHE A 10 13.31 8.22 1.92
C PHE A 10 13.08 7.59 3.30
N ASN A 11 13.76 8.09 4.35
CA ASN A 11 13.64 7.53 5.69
C ASN A 11 12.22 7.74 6.28
N LEU A 12 11.62 8.90 6.01
CA LEU A 12 10.25 9.20 6.39
C LEU A 12 9.25 8.28 5.67
N LEU A 13 9.38 8.11 4.36
CA LEU A 13 8.58 7.15 3.60
C LEU A 13 8.82 5.70 4.07
N LEU A 14 10.06 5.33 4.34
CA LEU A 14 10.40 4.00 4.84
C LEU A 14 9.73 3.71 6.20
N SER A 15 9.71 4.68 7.12
CA SER A 15 8.99 4.56 8.40
C SER A 15 7.47 4.43 8.21
N LEU A 16 6.90 5.15 7.24
CA LEU A 16 5.48 5.11 6.91
C LEU A 16 5.09 3.81 6.19
N ARG A 17 6.04 3.10 5.55
CA ARG A 17 5.80 1.83 4.86
C ARG A 17 5.11 0.81 5.74
N GLY A 18 5.53 0.68 7.00
CA GLY A 18 4.92 -0.25 7.96
C GLY A 18 3.45 0.09 8.23
N ILE A 19 3.17 1.37 8.47
CA ILE A 19 1.82 1.87 8.75
C ILE A 19 0.91 1.71 7.52
N ILE A 20 1.40 2.12 6.35
CA ILE A 20 0.67 2.00 5.08
C ILE A 20 0.38 0.53 4.79
N ARG A 21 1.38 -0.36 4.91
CA ARG A 21 1.17 -1.79 4.70
C ARG A 21 0.15 -2.35 5.69
N LEU A 22 0.17 -1.92 6.95
CA LEU A 22 -0.80 -2.38 7.95
C LEU A 22 -2.22 -1.89 7.63
N VAL A 23 -2.39 -0.59 7.39
CA VAL A 23 -3.70 0.03 7.09
C VAL A 23 -4.29 -0.50 5.78
N PHE A 24 -3.52 -0.54 4.70
CA PHE A 24 -4.05 -1.03 3.43
C PHE A 24 -4.30 -2.54 3.45
N ARG A 25 -3.54 -3.32 4.22
CA ARG A 25 -3.81 -4.75 4.40
C ARG A 25 -5.07 -5.00 5.22
N THR A 26 -5.34 -4.22 6.27
CA THR A 26 -6.60 -4.33 7.01
C THR A 26 -7.80 -3.90 6.16
N ILE A 27 -7.69 -2.82 5.38
CA ILE A 27 -8.73 -2.40 4.42
C ILE A 27 -8.98 -3.50 3.38
N THR A 28 -7.92 -4.10 2.83
CA THR A 28 -8.04 -5.20 1.85
C THR A 28 -8.75 -6.41 2.46
N LEU A 29 -8.42 -6.78 3.71
CA LEU A 29 -9.09 -7.88 4.40
C LEU A 29 -10.57 -7.58 4.66
N LEU A 30 -10.89 -6.38 5.13
CA LEU A 30 -12.27 -5.95 5.39
C LEU A 30 -13.11 -5.89 4.12
N THR A 31 -12.53 -5.42 3.01
CA THR A 31 -13.22 -5.35 1.72
C THR A 31 -13.46 -6.73 1.11
N ILE A 32 -12.53 -7.68 1.26
CA ILE A 32 -12.73 -9.08 0.84
C ILE A 32 -13.82 -9.74 1.70
N LEU A 33 -13.76 -9.59 3.03
CA LEU A 33 -14.80 -10.09 3.95
C LEU A 33 -16.18 -9.51 3.61
N GLY A 34 -16.25 -8.20 3.41
CA GLY A 34 -17.47 -7.50 3.00
C GLY A 34 -18.00 -8.00 1.66
N ALA A 35 -17.11 -8.20 0.67
CA ALA A 35 -17.49 -8.72 -0.65
C ALA A 35 -18.05 -10.15 -0.56
N CYS A 36 -17.47 -11.02 0.27
CA CYS A 36 -17.96 -12.38 0.52
C CYS A 36 -19.35 -12.39 1.15
N ILE A 37 -19.61 -11.53 2.15
CA ILE A 37 -20.92 -11.41 2.80
C ILE A 37 -21.97 -10.89 1.81
N MET A 38 -21.61 -9.85 1.04
CA MET A 38 -22.50 -9.21 0.08
C MET A 38 -22.74 -10.04 -1.17
N LEU A 39 -21.89 -11.04 -1.47
CA LEU A 39 -22.02 -11.92 -2.64
C LEU A 39 -23.41 -12.60 -2.71
N SER A 40 -23.97 -12.90 -1.54
CA SER A 40 -25.27 -13.57 -1.39
C SER A 40 -26.47 -12.61 -1.32
N GLN A 41 -26.23 -11.30 -1.17
CA GLN A 41 -27.29 -10.30 -0.96
C GLN A 41 -27.40 -9.32 -2.14
N ASP A 42 -26.27 -8.76 -2.59
CA ASP A 42 -26.23 -7.79 -3.68
C ASP A 42 -24.90 -7.90 -4.45
N LYS A 43 -25.01 -8.40 -5.68
CA LYS A 43 -23.86 -8.60 -6.57
C LYS A 43 -23.17 -7.28 -6.95
N SER A 44 -23.92 -6.18 -7.04
CA SER A 44 -23.36 -4.88 -7.44
C SER A 44 -22.48 -4.27 -6.34
N LEU A 45 -22.93 -4.40 -5.09
CA LEU A 45 -22.21 -3.98 -3.89
C LEU A 45 -20.98 -4.86 -3.64
N SER A 46 -21.11 -6.18 -3.84
CA SER A 46 -19.99 -7.11 -3.77
C SER A 46 -18.86 -6.75 -4.76
N LEU A 47 -19.23 -6.43 -6.01
CA LEU A 47 -18.29 -6.01 -7.05
C LEU A 47 -17.59 -4.68 -6.68
N SER A 48 -18.34 -3.74 -6.10
CA SER A 48 -17.81 -2.47 -5.59
C SER A 48 -16.78 -2.69 -4.47
N CYS A 49 -17.07 -3.56 -3.50
CA CYS A 49 -16.11 -3.93 -2.45
C CYS A 49 -14.85 -4.57 -3.03
N PHE A 50 -14.99 -5.43 -4.06
CA PHE A 50 -13.86 -6.05 -4.74
C PHE A 50 -12.96 -5.02 -5.43
N ILE A 51 -13.55 -4.03 -6.11
CA ILE A 51 -12.80 -2.94 -6.76
C ILE A 51 -12.01 -2.13 -5.72
N VAL A 52 -12.62 -1.78 -4.58
CA VAL A 52 -11.93 -1.03 -3.51
C VAL A 52 -10.77 -1.84 -2.92
N GLY A 53 -10.94 -3.16 -2.76
CA GLY A 53 -9.86 -4.05 -2.33
C GLY A 53 -8.69 -4.07 -3.32
N ILE A 54 -8.98 -4.17 -4.62
CA ILE A 54 -7.95 -4.12 -5.68
C ILE A 54 -7.22 -2.77 -5.68
N ILE A 55 -7.94 -1.65 -5.57
CA ILE A 55 -7.34 -0.31 -5.51
C ILE A 55 -6.41 -0.19 -4.30
N SER A 56 -6.84 -0.67 -3.13
CA SER A 56 -6.05 -0.66 -1.90
C SER A 56 -4.75 -1.46 -2.05
N TRP A 57 -4.82 -2.60 -2.72
CA TRP A 57 -3.66 -3.42 -3.03
C TRP A 57 -2.71 -2.72 -4.02
N LEU A 58 -3.24 -2.12 -5.08
CA LEU A 58 -2.46 -1.36 -6.06
C LEU A 58 -1.73 -0.17 -5.43
N ILE A 59 -2.37 0.56 -4.51
CA ILE A 59 -1.72 1.67 -3.77
C ILE A 59 -0.51 1.16 -3.00
N THR A 60 -0.61 0.00 -2.36
CA THR A 60 0.50 -0.61 -1.61
C THR A 60 1.68 -0.95 -2.53
N ILE A 61 1.40 -1.53 -3.70
CA ILE A 61 2.45 -1.84 -4.71
C ILE A 61 3.09 -0.55 -5.23
N TYR A 62 2.28 0.46 -5.54
CA TYR A 62 2.77 1.74 -6.04
C TYR A 62 3.66 2.43 -5.01
N TYR A 63 3.28 2.38 -3.74
CA TYR A 63 4.07 2.91 -2.64
C TYR A 63 5.44 2.23 -2.55
N ASP A 64 5.48 0.89 -2.60
CA ASP A 64 6.74 0.14 -2.59
C ASP A 64 7.61 0.48 -3.82
N LYS A 65 7.03 0.60 -5.02
CA LYS A 65 7.75 1.05 -6.23
C LYS A 65 8.30 2.46 -6.10
N LEU A 66 7.55 3.38 -5.51
CA LEU A 66 7.99 4.75 -5.26
C LEU A 66 9.19 4.78 -4.30
N LEU A 67 9.15 3.98 -3.24
CA LEU A 67 10.25 3.81 -2.30
C LEU A 67 11.51 3.28 -3.00
N PHE A 68 11.37 2.26 -3.85
CA PHE A 68 12.48 1.75 -4.66
C PHE A 68 13.07 2.79 -5.61
N LYS A 69 12.23 3.65 -6.20
CA LYS A 69 12.68 4.71 -7.13
C LYS A 69 13.42 5.85 -6.43
N ILE A 70 13.03 6.17 -5.19
CA ILE A 70 13.61 7.28 -4.42
C ILE A 70 14.81 6.83 -3.58
N LYS A 71 15.08 5.52 -3.48
CA LYS A 71 16.13 4.97 -2.63
C LYS A 71 17.51 5.61 -2.91
N PRO A 72 18.24 6.01 -1.86
CA PRO A 72 19.66 6.32 -2.00
C PRO A 72 20.47 5.07 -2.36
N HIS A 73 21.57 5.25 -3.10
CA HIS A 73 22.42 4.14 -3.58
C HIS A 73 22.97 3.22 -2.47
N ASP A 74 23.10 3.72 -1.25
CA ASP A 74 23.67 2.99 -0.11
C ASP A 74 22.61 2.29 0.76
N MET A 75 21.31 2.40 0.42
CA MET A 75 20.19 1.91 1.24
C MET A 75 19.49 0.67 0.67
N ASP A 76 20.17 -0.07 -0.21
CA ASP A 76 19.64 -1.27 -0.88
C ASP A 76 19.18 -2.35 0.10
N LEU A 77 19.88 -2.48 1.23
CA LEU A 77 19.62 -3.44 2.30
C LEU A 77 18.31 -3.16 3.07
N TYR A 78 17.77 -1.94 3.02
CA TYR A 78 16.56 -1.57 3.76
C TYR A 78 15.26 -1.84 2.98
N LEU A 79 15.38 -2.28 1.73
CA LEU A 79 14.26 -2.55 0.84
C LEU A 79 14.06 -4.05 0.52
N SER A 80 15.00 -4.93 0.90
CA SER A 80 14.85 -6.39 0.84
C SER A 80 13.87 -6.88 1.90
#